data_AF-A0A379JMI9-F1
#
_entry.id   AF-A0A379JMI9-F1
#
_cell.length_a   1.000
_cell.length_b   1.000
_cell.length_c   1.000
_cell.angle_alpha   90.00
_cell.angle_beta   90.00
_cell.angle_gamma   90.00
#
_symmetry.space_group_name_H-M   'P 1'
#
loop_
_entity.id
_entity.type
_entity.pdbx_description
1 polymer ?
#
loop_
_entity_poly.entity_id
_entity_poly.type
_entity_poly.pdbx_seq_one_letter_code
_entity_poly.pdbx_strand_id
1 'polypeptide(L)'
;MSTSSKAVAAALCGSVLAGAALMFSGGGYEPPHTRNCLPVPNDGIVAPSGSVIFPMREGTYQVSDVFGSRGGGHLGVDLAAAEGTPIYAVADGVVRDAGPASGFGQWIVLDSIVDGEKVSTVYGHMYPDGVLVRTGQRVRAGDHIADVGNGGESTGPHLHFEVVPGGRLDGGRQIDPMAWLAKAKTAPEPTGPDIRADGTTVTRDVRLAAAVSPNGGVGCGPTVGAGGLDVAKMVAEYPASEPFVPWILQGEQACPATPAPLIAAQLRNESGFRKGLVSPAGALGYAQFMPGTWEAVAVDGDGDGTRDPNSIADAVMSQAAYNCRALDEVKELLASGALTGDPIELMLSFYNCGGPGTKKFGQVCPYTETQNYVKEIPDTARRWTLPAATATPLYGDFGTRVVGAARRWLGTPYAWGGGNPDGPTHGSDGTLGFDCSGLTIYAVSAASGGRIVLEHYTTLQLNDPRGRAVPADQLMPGDLVFPAGSDPQHVAIYAGNGQVIEAPQHGDVVKFSPLPSGDIQARRFV
;
A
#
# COMPACT_ATOMS: atom_id res chain seq x y z
N MET A 1 -7.47 -3.84 -84.39
CA MET A 1 -8.00 -2.98 -83.31
C MET A 1 -8.81 -3.87 -82.38
N SER A 2 -8.84 -3.78 -81.06
CA SER A 2 -8.02 -3.20 -80.00
C SER A 2 -8.79 -3.54 -78.71
N THR A 3 -8.16 -4.13 -77.68
CA THR A 3 -8.32 -3.85 -76.22
C THR A 3 -9.74 -3.64 -75.62
N SER A 4 -10.18 -4.13 -74.45
CA SER A 4 -9.55 -4.41 -73.13
C SER A 4 -10.66 -4.93 -72.16
N SER A 5 -10.43 -5.47 -70.95
CA SER A 5 -9.23 -6.07 -70.33
C SER A 5 -9.58 -6.82 -69.03
N LYS A 6 -8.85 -7.92 -68.77
CA LYS A 6 -8.33 -8.41 -67.46
C LYS A 6 -9.28 -8.77 -66.30
N ALA A 7 -9.50 -10.08 -66.21
CA ALA A 7 -9.51 -10.92 -65.01
C ALA A 7 -8.06 -11.06 -64.40
N VAL A 8 -7.73 -11.74 -63.27
CA VAL A 8 -8.46 -12.71 -62.42
C VAL A 8 -7.86 -12.86 -60.99
N ALA A 9 -8.70 -13.34 -60.06
CA ALA A 9 -8.53 -14.18 -58.85
C ALA A 9 -7.30 -14.20 -57.89
N ALA A 10 -7.63 -14.67 -56.67
CA ALA A 10 -6.76 -15.04 -55.55
C ALA A 10 -6.19 -16.47 -55.63
N ALA A 11 -5.21 -16.80 -54.76
CA ALA A 11 -4.92 -18.15 -54.26
C ALA A 11 -4.13 -18.14 -52.93
N LEU A 12 -4.12 -19.29 -52.24
CA LEU A 12 -3.56 -19.54 -50.89
C LEU A 12 -2.09 -20.07 -50.91
N CYS A 13 -1.60 -20.45 -49.71
CA CYS A 13 -0.31 -21.10 -49.36
C CYS A 13 0.91 -20.16 -49.27
N GLY A 14 1.94 -20.44 -48.47
CA GLY A 14 2.22 -21.55 -47.54
C GLY A 14 3.63 -21.42 -46.94
N SER A 15 3.92 -22.05 -45.81
CA SER A 15 5.17 -21.90 -45.03
C SER A 15 6.43 -22.50 -45.68
N VAL A 16 7.59 -21.85 -45.57
CA VAL A 16 8.93 -22.46 -45.76
C VAL A 16 9.95 -21.90 -44.74
N LEU A 17 10.72 -22.80 -44.12
CA LEU A 17 11.95 -22.54 -43.36
C LEU A 17 13.17 -22.89 -44.23
N ALA A 18 14.23 -22.06 -44.23
CA ALA A 18 15.64 -22.53 -44.25
C ALA A 18 16.69 -21.39 -44.25
N GLY A 19 17.51 -21.37 -43.20
CA GLY A 19 18.98 -21.24 -43.22
C GLY A 19 19.70 -20.24 -44.13
N ALA A 20 20.34 -19.25 -43.51
CA ALA A 20 21.62 -18.70 -43.95
C ALA A 20 22.52 -18.46 -42.73
N ALA A 21 23.59 -19.25 -42.59
CA ALA A 21 24.61 -19.05 -41.56
C ALA A 21 25.79 -18.25 -42.15
N LEU A 22 26.19 -17.17 -41.48
CA LEU A 22 27.39 -16.40 -41.78
C LEU A 22 28.09 -16.12 -40.45
N MET A 23 29.20 -16.80 -40.20
CA MET A 23 30.08 -16.49 -39.08
C MET A 23 31.06 -15.39 -39.48
N PHE A 24 31.10 -14.33 -38.68
CA PHE A 24 32.34 -13.59 -38.42
C PHE A 24 32.54 -13.47 -36.91
N SER A 25 33.81 -13.48 -36.53
CA SER A 25 34.30 -13.73 -35.18
C SER A 25 34.33 -12.51 -34.26
N GLY A 26 34.13 -12.75 -32.97
CA GLY A 26 35.01 -12.15 -31.96
C GLY A 26 34.73 -10.70 -31.54
N GLY A 27 33.48 -10.37 -31.22
CA GLY A 27 33.15 -9.27 -30.32
C GLY A 27 32.26 -9.80 -29.20
N GLY A 28 32.75 -9.81 -27.95
CA GLY A 28 32.02 -10.39 -26.83
C GLY A 28 30.77 -9.57 -26.51
N TYR A 29 29.59 -10.07 -26.92
CA TYR A 29 28.32 -9.53 -26.45
C TYR A 29 27.96 -10.18 -25.12
N GLU A 30 28.22 -9.45 -24.04
CA GLU A 30 27.69 -9.77 -22.72
C GLU A 30 26.15 -9.66 -22.76
N PRO A 31 25.39 -10.68 -22.35
CA PRO A 31 23.94 -10.62 -22.40
C PRO A 31 23.43 -9.50 -21.47
N PRO A 32 22.40 -8.73 -21.88
CA PRO A 32 21.90 -7.61 -21.09
C PRO A 32 21.25 -8.13 -19.81
N HIS A 33 22.03 -8.08 -18.73
CA HIS A 33 21.68 -8.28 -17.33
C HIS A 33 20.61 -9.32 -16.98
N THR A 34 21.07 -10.41 -16.36
CA THR A 34 20.29 -11.22 -15.42
C THR A 34 19.84 -10.38 -14.21
N ARG A 35 18.80 -9.56 -14.38
CA ARG A 35 18.01 -8.99 -13.27
C ARG A 35 16.74 -9.80 -13.08
N ASN A 36 16.92 -11.04 -12.62
CA ASN A 36 15.83 -11.86 -12.11
C ASN A 36 15.34 -11.22 -10.81
N CYS A 37 14.34 -10.33 -10.88
CA CYS A 37 13.83 -9.58 -9.73
C CYS A 37 12.83 -10.39 -8.89
N LEU A 38 13.27 -11.58 -8.47
CA LEU A 38 12.52 -12.48 -7.60
C LEU A 38 13.44 -13.27 -6.68
N PRO A 39 12.85 -13.95 -5.67
CA PRO A 39 13.55 -14.99 -4.93
C PRO A 39 14.09 -16.07 -5.88
N VAL A 40 15.41 -16.04 -6.08
CA VAL A 40 16.19 -17.27 -5.93
C VAL A 40 15.77 -17.92 -4.60
N PRO A 41 15.75 -19.27 -4.44
CA PRO A 41 15.52 -19.89 -3.15
C PRO A 41 16.57 -19.38 -2.15
N ASN A 42 16.23 -18.35 -1.38
CA ASN A 42 17.23 -17.49 -0.77
C ASN A 42 17.54 -17.98 0.64
N ASP A 43 18.72 -18.59 0.75
CA ASP A 43 19.57 -18.45 1.91
C ASP A 43 19.55 -16.97 2.39
N GLY A 44 19.31 -16.78 3.68
CA GLY A 44 18.69 -15.55 4.20
C GLY A 44 19.44 -14.25 3.88
N ILE A 45 18.91 -13.47 2.93
CA ILE A 45 19.24 -12.06 2.71
C ILE A 45 18.16 -11.17 3.32
N VAL A 46 18.63 -10.13 3.98
CA VAL A 46 17.90 -9.39 5.01
C VAL A 46 18.05 -7.90 4.74
N ALA A 47 17.10 -7.07 5.20
CA ALA A 47 17.15 -5.63 4.96
C ALA A 47 18.26 -4.93 5.79
N PRO A 48 18.99 -3.96 5.22
CA PRO A 48 19.83 -3.03 5.99
C PRO A 48 18.97 -2.17 6.92
N SER A 49 19.11 -2.37 8.23
CA SER A 49 18.54 -1.50 9.25
C SER A 49 19.42 -0.27 9.44
N GLY A 50 18.82 0.92 9.33
CA GLY A 50 19.51 2.19 9.51
C GLY A 50 19.69 2.63 10.98
N SER A 51 19.05 1.95 11.93
CA SER A 51 19.10 2.25 13.36
C SER A 51 18.57 1.08 14.19
N VAL A 52 19.24 0.76 15.29
CA VAL A 52 18.78 -0.22 16.29
C VAL A 52 18.05 0.51 17.42
N ILE A 53 17.00 -0.10 17.96
CA ILE A 53 16.29 0.34 19.16
C ILE A 53 16.38 -0.71 20.29
N PHE A 54 16.03 -0.31 21.52
CA PHE A 54 15.90 -1.26 22.63
C PHE A 54 14.65 -2.16 22.44
N PRO A 55 14.69 -3.46 22.77
CA PRO A 55 13.57 -4.39 22.57
C PRO A 55 12.36 -4.14 23.49
N MET A 56 12.49 -3.24 24.48
CA MET A 56 11.46 -2.90 25.47
C MET A 56 11.56 -1.40 25.79
N ARG A 57 10.46 -0.79 26.21
CA ARG A 57 10.41 0.63 26.64
C ARG A 57 11.18 0.84 27.94
N GLU A 58 12.00 1.89 28.06
CA GLU A 58 12.64 2.28 29.32
C GLU A 58 11.61 2.39 30.47
N GLY A 59 11.93 1.79 31.62
CA GLY A 59 11.07 1.78 32.80
C GLY A 59 9.97 0.71 32.82
N THR A 60 9.77 -0.09 31.76
CA THR A 60 8.84 -1.23 31.79
C THR A 60 9.48 -2.56 32.20
N TYR A 61 10.81 -2.60 32.30
CA TYR A 61 11.60 -3.78 32.62
C TYR A 61 12.73 -3.49 33.63
N GLN A 62 13.30 -4.55 34.19
CA GLN A 62 14.55 -4.54 34.95
C GLN A 62 15.48 -5.63 34.41
N VAL A 63 16.77 -5.36 34.29
CA VAL A 63 17.75 -6.40 33.93
C VAL A 63 17.89 -7.35 35.11
N SER A 64 17.39 -8.58 34.97
CA SER A 64 17.37 -9.60 36.03
C SER A 64 18.51 -10.60 35.95
N ASP A 65 19.03 -10.85 34.74
CA ASP A 65 20.23 -11.67 34.52
C ASP A 65 20.97 -11.20 33.26
N VAL A 66 22.29 -11.41 33.22
CA VAL A 66 23.20 -10.83 32.21
C VAL A 66 23.96 -11.89 31.43
N PHE A 67 24.43 -11.53 30.24
CA PHE A 67 25.20 -12.41 29.37
C PHE A 67 26.44 -12.98 30.09
N GLY A 68 26.69 -14.28 29.92
CA GLY A 68 27.82 -14.97 30.54
C GLY A 68 27.64 -15.30 32.03
N SER A 69 26.48 -15.02 32.63
CA SER A 69 26.16 -15.49 33.97
C SER A 69 25.95 -17.01 34.02
N ARG A 70 25.56 -17.55 35.19
CA ARG A 70 25.36 -19.00 35.41
C ARG A 70 26.59 -19.83 35.01
N GLY A 71 27.80 -19.31 35.27
CA GLY A 71 29.07 -19.94 34.90
C GLY A 71 29.42 -19.89 33.41
N GLY A 72 28.87 -18.93 32.65
CA GLY A 72 28.99 -18.85 31.20
C GLY A 72 27.87 -19.56 30.43
N GLY A 73 26.88 -20.14 31.14
CA GLY A 73 25.75 -20.83 30.53
C GLY A 73 24.62 -19.93 30.03
N HIS A 74 24.56 -18.67 30.48
CA HIS A 74 23.53 -17.73 30.06
C HIS A 74 23.97 -16.97 28.79
N LEU A 75 23.24 -17.16 27.69
CA LEU A 75 23.64 -16.70 26.34
C LEU A 75 22.91 -15.45 25.85
N GLY A 76 22.07 -14.83 26.69
CA GLY A 76 21.33 -13.60 26.39
C GLY A 76 21.35 -12.63 27.56
N VAL A 77 20.38 -11.72 27.58
CA VAL A 77 20.03 -10.86 28.72
C VAL A 77 18.58 -11.11 29.10
N ASP A 78 18.30 -11.23 30.39
CA ASP A 78 16.94 -11.41 30.91
C ASP A 78 16.41 -10.04 31.37
N LEU A 79 15.31 -9.60 30.74
CA LEU A 79 14.63 -8.33 31.01
C LEU A 79 13.30 -8.64 31.71
N ALA A 80 13.33 -8.70 33.04
CA ALA A 80 12.16 -8.97 33.87
C ALA A 80 11.12 -7.85 33.78
N ALA A 81 9.88 -8.22 33.47
CA ALA A 81 8.74 -7.33 33.34
C ALA A 81 7.45 -8.13 33.56
N ALA A 82 6.32 -7.47 33.81
CA ALA A 82 5.04 -8.19 33.94
C ALA A 82 4.65 -8.92 32.64
N GLU A 83 3.79 -9.94 32.75
CA GLU A 83 3.22 -10.68 31.59
C GLU A 83 2.30 -9.75 30.78
N GLY A 84 2.44 -9.72 29.45
CA GLY A 84 1.77 -8.74 28.58
C GLY A 84 2.49 -7.40 28.43
N THR A 85 3.80 -7.32 28.66
CA THR A 85 4.57 -6.09 28.41
C THR A 85 5.06 -6.15 26.96
N PRO A 86 4.84 -5.09 26.15
CA PRO A 86 5.25 -5.11 24.76
C PRO A 86 6.74 -5.35 24.52
N ILE A 87 7.03 -6.25 23.58
CA ILE A 87 8.36 -6.58 23.04
C ILE A 87 8.43 -6.10 21.59
N TYR A 88 9.45 -5.31 21.29
CA TYR A 88 9.62 -4.64 20.00
C TYR A 88 10.76 -5.25 19.17
N ALA A 89 10.59 -5.26 17.85
CA ALA A 89 11.67 -5.56 16.92
C ALA A 89 12.79 -4.53 17.08
N VAL A 90 14.03 -4.98 17.29
CA VAL A 90 15.16 -4.05 17.55
C VAL A 90 15.70 -3.41 16.28
N ALA A 91 15.47 -4.03 15.13
CA ALA A 91 16.00 -3.64 13.83
C ALA A 91 15.00 -4.02 12.72
N ASP A 92 15.19 -3.43 11.55
CA ASP A 92 14.47 -3.84 10.34
C ASP A 92 14.96 -5.23 9.92
N GLY A 93 14.04 -6.18 9.71
CA GLY A 93 14.43 -7.57 9.51
C GLY A 93 13.32 -8.49 9.01
N VAL A 94 13.65 -9.78 8.95
CA VAL A 94 12.73 -10.87 8.58
C VAL A 94 12.69 -11.88 9.72
N VAL A 95 11.48 -12.23 10.16
CA VAL A 95 11.26 -13.31 11.12
C VAL A 95 11.71 -14.63 10.48
N ARG A 96 12.88 -15.10 10.90
CA ARG A 96 13.55 -16.31 10.41
C ARG A 96 12.90 -17.57 10.98
N ASP A 97 12.41 -17.48 12.22
CA ASP A 97 11.52 -18.46 12.83
C ASP A 97 10.64 -17.80 13.91
N ALA A 98 9.44 -18.31 14.15
CA ALA A 98 8.56 -17.90 15.24
C ALA A 98 7.61 -19.04 15.63
N GLY A 99 7.60 -19.39 16.91
CA GLY A 99 6.81 -20.52 17.42
C GLY A 99 7.48 -21.28 18.57
N PRO A 100 7.07 -22.55 18.82
CA PRO A 100 7.57 -23.32 19.95
C PRO A 100 9.06 -23.69 19.82
N ALA A 101 9.84 -23.43 20.87
CA ALA A 101 11.26 -23.77 20.92
C ALA A 101 11.67 -24.34 22.29
N SER A 102 12.53 -25.37 22.26
CA SER A 102 13.02 -26.05 23.47
C SER A 102 13.77 -25.07 24.37
N GLY A 103 13.46 -25.05 25.67
CA GLY A 103 13.97 -24.06 26.63
C GLY A 103 13.23 -22.71 26.59
N PHE A 104 12.99 -22.16 25.41
CA PHE A 104 12.38 -20.83 25.24
C PHE A 104 10.85 -20.79 25.44
N GLY A 105 10.15 -21.92 25.34
CA GLY A 105 8.68 -21.96 25.34
C GLY A 105 8.17 -21.56 23.96
N GLN A 106 7.96 -20.26 23.73
CA GLN A 106 7.91 -19.68 22.39
C GLN A 106 9.13 -18.81 22.16
N TRP A 107 9.58 -18.75 20.92
CA TRP A 107 10.61 -17.79 20.48
C TRP A 107 10.22 -17.05 19.21
N ILE A 108 10.95 -15.95 18.96
CA ILE A 108 11.05 -15.30 17.66
C ILE A 108 12.55 -15.18 17.36
N VAL A 109 12.97 -15.62 16.18
CA VAL A 109 14.30 -15.34 15.62
C VAL A 109 14.11 -14.31 14.52
N LEU A 110 14.70 -13.13 14.68
CA LEU A 110 14.64 -12.04 13.72
C LEU A 110 16.01 -11.85 13.08
N ASP A 111 16.14 -12.20 11.80
CA ASP A 111 17.36 -11.87 11.05
C ASP A 111 17.29 -10.39 10.63
N SER A 112 18.37 -9.64 10.90
CA SER A 112 18.60 -8.23 10.53
C SER A 112 19.96 -8.05 9.84
N ILE A 113 20.14 -6.99 9.03
CA ILE A 113 21.49 -6.48 8.69
C ILE A 113 21.69 -5.19 9.48
N VAL A 114 22.72 -5.13 10.32
CA VAL A 114 23.06 -3.95 11.13
C VAL A 114 24.50 -3.56 10.84
N ASP A 115 24.74 -2.27 10.56
CA ASP A 115 26.05 -1.73 10.14
C ASP A 115 26.71 -2.48 8.94
N GLY A 116 25.90 -3.15 8.12
CA GLY A 116 26.34 -3.95 6.98
C GLY A 116 26.64 -5.42 7.29
N GLU A 117 26.56 -5.84 8.55
CA GLU A 117 26.77 -7.22 8.98
C GLU A 117 25.45 -7.96 9.27
N LYS A 118 25.40 -9.26 8.98
CA LYS A 118 24.25 -10.10 9.31
C LYS A 118 24.23 -10.43 10.80
N VAL A 119 23.09 -10.24 11.43
CA VAL A 119 22.83 -10.55 12.84
C VAL A 119 21.44 -11.14 12.99
N SER A 120 21.27 -12.19 13.78
CA SER A 120 19.95 -12.55 14.29
C SER A 120 19.78 -12.01 15.70
N THR A 121 18.60 -11.51 16.03
CA THR A 121 18.18 -11.35 17.43
C THR A 121 17.14 -12.39 17.79
N VAL A 122 17.17 -12.84 19.04
CA VAL A 122 16.26 -13.89 19.55
C VAL A 122 15.46 -13.31 20.69
N TYR A 123 14.17 -13.57 20.70
CA TYR A 123 13.23 -13.19 21.74
C TYR A 123 12.60 -14.47 22.31
N GLY A 124 12.57 -14.62 23.62
CA GLY A 124 12.14 -15.85 24.31
C GLY A 124 11.15 -15.64 25.45
N HIS A 125 10.56 -16.77 25.88
CA HIS A 125 9.62 -16.90 27.01
C HIS A 125 8.23 -16.30 26.83
N MET A 126 7.85 -15.91 25.61
CA MET A 126 6.47 -15.56 25.29
C MET A 126 5.51 -16.75 25.44
N TYR A 127 4.23 -16.46 25.67
CA TYR A 127 3.14 -17.43 25.51
C TYR A 127 2.70 -17.54 24.03
N PRO A 128 2.02 -18.62 23.60
CA PRO A 128 1.60 -18.79 22.21
C PRO A 128 0.71 -17.67 21.65
N ASP A 129 -0.12 -17.06 22.50
CA ASP A 129 -0.97 -15.91 22.19
C ASP A 129 -0.22 -14.57 22.27
N GLY A 130 0.91 -14.53 22.98
CA GLY A 130 1.86 -13.42 23.02
C GLY A 130 2.89 -13.42 21.88
N VAL A 131 2.75 -14.27 20.85
CA VAL A 131 3.55 -14.21 19.63
C VAL A 131 2.72 -13.55 18.52
N LEU A 132 3.09 -12.32 18.15
CA LEU A 132 2.27 -11.48 17.27
C LEU A 132 2.73 -11.51 15.80
N VAL A 133 3.78 -12.31 15.51
CA VAL A 133 4.40 -12.42 14.18
C VAL A 133 4.62 -13.87 13.78
N ARG A 134 4.80 -14.11 12.47
CA ARG A 134 5.01 -15.46 11.89
C ARG A 134 6.29 -15.55 11.06
N THR A 135 6.83 -16.76 10.91
CA THR A 135 7.98 -17.04 10.02
C THR A 135 7.77 -16.47 8.62
N GLY A 136 8.79 -15.80 8.08
CA GLY A 136 8.77 -15.07 6.82
C GLY A 136 8.23 -13.64 6.89
N GLN A 137 7.65 -13.21 8.01
CA GLN A 137 7.13 -11.85 8.19
C GLN A 137 8.27 -10.82 8.21
N ARG A 138 8.11 -9.73 7.46
CA ARG A 138 9.00 -8.57 7.58
C ARG A 138 8.52 -7.66 8.69
N VAL A 139 9.44 -7.18 9.52
CA VAL A 139 9.17 -6.23 10.61
C VAL A 139 10.14 -5.07 10.52
N ARG A 140 9.74 -3.92 11.06
CA ARG A 140 10.56 -2.72 11.22
C ARG A 140 11.02 -2.58 12.66
N ALA A 141 12.14 -1.89 12.87
CA ALA A 141 12.54 -1.44 14.20
C ALA A 141 11.38 -0.67 14.87
N GLY A 142 10.95 -1.12 16.05
CA GLY A 142 9.81 -0.54 16.78
C GLY A 142 8.44 -1.14 16.49
N ASP A 143 8.30 -2.10 15.57
CA ASP A 143 7.06 -2.88 15.46
C ASP A 143 6.86 -3.71 16.75
N HIS A 144 5.64 -3.75 17.29
CA HIS A 144 5.27 -4.62 18.40
C HIS A 144 5.14 -6.07 17.86
N ILE A 145 6.05 -6.95 18.28
CA ILE A 145 6.19 -8.32 17.72
C ILE A 145 5.80 -9.44 18.69
N ALA A 146 5.79 -9.16 19.98
CA ALA A 146 5.53 -10.14 21.03
C ALA A 146 5.15 -9.45 22.35
N ASP A 147 4.50 -10.20 23.23
CA ASP A 147 4.22 -9.80 24.61
C ASP A 147 5.05 -10.66 25.58
N VAL A 148 5.64 -10.03 26.62
CA VAL A 148 6.36 -10.75 27.68
C VAL A 148 5.48 -11.85 28.27
N GLY A 149 6.01 -13.07 28.36
CA GLY A 149 5.35 -14.20 28.98
C GLY A 149 6.20 -14.83 30.08
N ASN A 150 5.87 -16.07 30.40
CA ASN A 150 6.62 -16.92 31.30
C ASN A 150 6.62 -18.38 30.80
N GLY A 151 6.77 -18.55 29.47
CA GLY A 151 6.74 -19.83 28.78
C GLY A 151 8.09 -20.55 28.79
N GLY A 152 8.08 -21.89 28.77
CA GLY A 152 9.31 -22.69 28.70
C GLY A 152 10.06 -22.81 30.03
N GLU A 153 11.38 -22.83 29.99
CA GLU A 153 12.28 -22.97 31.15
C GLU A 153 12.53 -21.61 31.83
N SER A 154 11.44 -20.96 32.24
CA SER A 154 11.45 -19.66 32.93
C SER A 154 11.04 -19.81 34.40
N THR A 155 11.65 -19.03 35.29
CA THR A 155 11.33 -18.98 36.73
C THR A 155 10.47 -17.78 37.13
N GLY A 156 10.24 -16.83 36.21
CA GLY A 156 9.36 -15.67 36.39
C GLY A 156 9.27 -14.83 35.11
N PRO A 157 8.25 -13.97 34.96
CA PRO A 157 8.00 -13.25 33.71
C PRO A 157 9.15 -12.33 33.27
N HIS A 158 9.65 -12.55 32.05
CA HIS A 158 10.73 -11.76 31.44
C HIS A 158 10.79 -11.96 29.92
N LEU A 159 11.43 -11.02 29.21
CA LEU A 159 11.98 -11.27 27.88
C LEU A 159 13.41 -11.81 28.05
N HIS A 160 13.70 -12.99 27.49
CA HIS A 160 15.08 -13.39 27.22
C HIS A 160 15.49 -12.94 25.82
N PHE A 161 16.59 -12.18 25.73
CA PHE A 161 17.04 -11.56 24.48
C PHE A 161 18.48 -11.97 24.12
N GLU A 162 18.69 -12.60 22.96
CA GLU A 162 20.03 -12.92 22.41
C GLU A 162 20.37 -12.03 21.19
N VAL A 163 21.66 -11.79 20.96
CA VAL A 163 22.20 -11.17 19.74
C VAL A 163 23.27 -12.08 19.13
N VAL A 164 23.12 -12.45 17.86
CA VAL A 164 23.91 -13.49 17.20
C VAL A 164 24.44 -13.05 15.83
N PRO A 165 25.64 -12.45 15.76
CA PRO A 165 26.33 -12.17 14.50
C PRO A 165 26.51 -13.43 13.66
N GLY A 166 26.39 -13.29 12.34
CA GLY A 166 26.42 -14.39 11.37
C GLY A 166 25.09 -15.14 11.20
N GLY A 167 24.24 -15.17 12.23
CA GLY A 167 22.89 -15.74 12.20
C GLY A 167 22.67 -16.91 13.16
N ARG A 168 21.54 -16.91 13.88
CA ARG A 168 21.20 -17.87 14.95
C ARG A 168 21.02 -19.30 14.46
N LEU A 169 20.50 -19.46 13.25
CA LEU A 169 20.28 -20.76 12.59
C LEU A 169 21.41 -21.14 11.64
N ASP A 170 22.36 -20.23 11.39
CA ASP A 170 23.44 -20.39 10.41
C ASP A 170 24.81 -20.66 11.09
N GLY A 171 24.80 -21.03 12.37
CA GLY A 171 25.99 -21.37 13.16
C GLY A 171 26.71 -20.18 13.83
N GLY A 172 26.11 -19.00 13.84
CA GLY A 172 26.58 -17.84 14.60
C GLY A 172 26.61 -18.10 16.10
N ARG A 173 27.36 -17.26 16.84
CA ARG A 173 27.52 -17.37 18.30
C ARG A 173 27.01 -16.11 18.99
N GLN A 174 26.31 -16.29 20.11
CA GLN A 174 25.80 -15.19 20.90
C GLN A 174 26.93 -14.28 21.40
N ILE A 175 26.67 -12.98 21.41
CA ILE A 175 27.49 -11.94 22.05
C ILE A 175 26.66 -11.23 23.13
N ASP A 176 27.33 -10.47 24.00
CA ASP A 176 26.67 -9.61 24.99
C ASP A 176 25.67 -8.65 24.31
N PRO A 177 24.35 -8.82 24.53
CA PRO A 177 23.33 -8.00 23.90
C PRO A 177 23.39 -6.54 24.36
N MET A 178 23.71 -6.28 25.63
CA MET A 178 23.75 -4.93 26.20
C MET A 178 24.92 -4.14 25.62
N ALA A 179 26.08 -4.79 25.47
CA ALA A 179 27.25 -4.19 24.83
C ALA A 179 27.08 -3.98 23.31
N TRP A 180 26.17 -4.71 22.66
CA TRP A 180 25.81 -4.51 21.25
C TRP A 180 24.80 -3.37 21.08
N LEU A 181 23.70 -3.39 21.86
CA LEU A 181 22.67 -2.34 21.87
C LEU A 181 23.27 -0.95 22.17
N ALA A 182 24.25 -0.86 23.08
CA ALA A 182 24.93 0.39 23.41
C ALA A 182 25.88 0.94 22.32
N LYS A 183 26.25 0.14 21.30
CA LYS A 183 27.15 0.55 20.20
C LYS A 183 26.41 1.04 18.97
N ALA A 184 25.25 0.43 18.68
CA ALA A 184 24.39 0.89 17.61
C ALA A 184 23.85 2.28 17.97
N LYS A 185 24.07 3.28 17.11
CA LYS A 185 23.71 4.68 17.39
C LYS A 185 22.20 4.81 17.58
N THR A 186 21.78 5.12 18.79
CA THR A 186 20.38 5.03 19.21
C THR A 186 19.48 6.05 18.51
N ALA A 187 18.41 5.54 17.89
CA ALA A 187 17.21 6.34 17.63
C ALA A 187 16.45 6.57 18.96
N PRO A 188 15.63 7.65 19.08
CA PRO A 188 14.88 7.89 20.31
C PRO A 188 13.87 6.77 20.58
N GLU A 189 13.68 6.44 21.87
CA GLU A 189 12.82 5.36 22.31
C GLU A 189 11.33 5.57 21.96
N PRO A 190 10.53 4.47 21.91
CA PRO A 190 9.07 4.56 21.81
C PRO A 190 8.52 5.47 22.92
N THR A 191 7.56 6.35 22.62
CA THR A 191 6.92 7.26 23.59
C THR A 191 5.40 7.19 23.48
N GLY A 192 4.74 6.62 24.51
CA GLY A 192 3.29 6.32 24.53
C GLY A 192 2.94 5.35 25.69
N PRO A 193 1.72 5.38 26.26
CA PRO A 193 1.41 4.65 27.49
C PRO A 193 0.97 3.19 27.27
N ASP A 194 1.43 2.29 28.14
CA ASP A 194 0.90 0.92 28.31
C ASP A 194 -0.09 0.90 29.49
N ILE A 195 -1.24 0.22 29.38
CA ILE A 195 -2.13 -0.01 30.56
C ILE A 195 -2.67 -1.46 30.60
N ARG A 196 -2.80 -1.99 31.81
CA ARG A 196 -3.27 -3.35 32.14
C ARG A 196 -4.36 -3.33 33.20
N ALA A 197 -5.15 -4.41 33.21
CA ALA A 197 -5.90 -4.98 34.34
C ALA A 197 -6.98 -4.13 35.04
N ASP A 198 -6.97 -2.79 34.96
CA ASP A 198 -7.96 -1.91 35.61
C ASP A 198 -9.07 -1.40 34.68
N GLY A 199 -9.04 -1.77 33.40
CA GLY A 199 -10.18 -1.63 32.48
C GLY A 199 -10.08 -0.49 31.45
N THR A 200 -8.88 0.00 31.13
CA THR A 200 -8.66 0.95 30.03
C THR A 200 -8.26 0.25 28.72
N THR A 201 -8.73 0.76 27.58
CA THR A 201 -8.78 0.03 26.31
C THR A 201 -7.45 0.03 25.52
N VAL A 202 -6.99 -1.16 25.14
CA VAL A 202 -5.93 -1.35 24.14
C VAL A 202 -6.50 -1.37 22.73
N THR A 203 -5.92 -0.58 21.81
CA THR A 203 -6.06 -0.83 20.37
C THR A 203 -4.74 -0.70 19.63
N ARG A 204 -4.13 -1.87 19.36
CA ARG A 204 -3.38 -2.27 18.15
C ARG A 204 -2.29 -1.34 17.60
N ASP A 205 -1.08 -1.90 17.45
CA ASP A 205 -0.32 -1.75 16.20
C ASP A 205 0.68 -2.90 15.96
N VAL A 206 0.16 -4.14 15.89
CA VAL A 206 0.87 -5.21 15.17
C VAL A 206 0.63 -4.96 13.69
N ARG A 207 1.63 -4.43 12.99
CA ARG A 207 1.55 -4.30 11.53
C ARG A 207 1.48 -5.68 10.91
N LEU A 208 0.29 -6.02 10.42
CA LEU A 208 0.05 -7.24 9.68
C LEU A 208 0.81 -7.19 8.34
N ALA A 209 2.10 -7.50 8.36
CA ALA A 209 2.93 -7.63 7.18
C ALA A 209 2.61 -8.94 6.43
N ALA A 210 1.36 -9.04 5.97
CA ALA A 210 1.12 -9.54 4.61
C ALA A 210 1.94 -8.68 3.63
N ALA A 211 2.27 -9.23 2.46
CA ALA A 211 3.16 -8.60 1.48
C ALA A 211 2.50 -7.43 0.73
N VAL A 212 2.13 -6.38 1.46
CA VAL A 212 1.73 -5.07 0.98
C VAL A 212 2.60 -4.06 1.70
N SER A 213 3.74 -3.74 1.07
CA SER A 213 4.47 -2.52 1.41
C SER A 213 3.50 -1.33 1.31
N PRO A 214 3.50 -0.36 2.24
CA PRO A 214 2.62 0.81 2.16
C PRO A 214 2.96 1.75 0.98
N ASN A 215 3.99 1.40 0.18
CA ASN A 215 4.18 1.87 -1.18
C ASN A 215 4.09 0.66 -2.12
N GLY A 216 3.48 0.81 -3.31
CA GLY A 216 3.45 -0.18 -4.40
C GLY A 216 4.85 -0.51 -4.95
N GLY A 217 5.65 -1.18 -4.13
CA GLY A 217 7.06 -1.55 -4.33
C GLY A 217 7.15 -2.92 -4.97
N VAL A 218 6.64 -2.98 -6.19
CA VAL A 218 6.67 -4.16 -7.03
C VAL A 218 7.50 -3.77 -8.25
N GLY A 219 8.76 -4.21 -8.23
CA GLY A 219 9.66 -4.10 -9.37
C GLY A 219 10.94 -3.34 -9.11
N CYS A 220 11.93 -3.61 -9.96
CA CYS A 220 13.28 -3.07 -9.89
C CYS A 220 13.38 -1.61 -10.42
N GLY A 221 12.45 -0.75 -10.01
CA GLY A 221 12.38 0.68 -10.31
C GLY A 221 11.65 1.45 -9.20
N PRO A 222 11.58 2.79 -9.27
CA PRO A 222 10.87 3.57 -8.27
C PRO A 222 9.37 3.19 -8.26
N THR A 223 8.85 3.03 -7.03
CA THR A 223 7.48 2.62 -6.71
C THR A 223 6.43 3.37 -7.54
N VAL A 224 5.68 2.64 -8.36
CA VAL A 224 4.52 3.18 -9.08
C VAL A 224 3.47 3.62 -8.05
N GLY A 225 2.93 4.82 -8.18
CA GLY A 225 1.80 5.27 -7.36
C GLY A 225 2.10 5.72 -5.93
N ALA A 226 3.35 5.74 -5.46
CA ALA A 226 3.66 6.14 -4.07
C ALA A 226 3.30 7.61 -3.72
N GLY A 227 3.13 8.48 -4.71
CA GLY A 227 2.56 9.84 -4.52
C GLY A 227 1.05 9.94 -4.74
N GLY A 228 0.39 8.87 -5.19
CA GLY A 228 -0.97 8.93 -5.75
C GLY A 228 -1.03 9.54 -7.15
N LEU A 229 -2.24 9.67 -7.70
CA LEU A 229 -2.49 10.17 -9.06
C LEU A 229 -2.34 11.68 -9.19
N ASP A 230 -1.47 12.11 -10.11
CA ASP A 230 -1.41 13.46 -10.65
C ASP A 230 -2.52 13.63 -11.70
N VAL A 231 -3.73 13.92 -11.20
CA VAL A 231 -4.93 14.12 -12.01
C VAL A 231 -4.73 15.24 -13.03
N ALA A 232 -4.08 16.34 -12.62
CA ALA A 232 -3.86 17.49 -13.49
C ALA A 232 -3.00 17.11 -14.71
N LYS A 233 -1.93 16.34 -14.50
CA LYS A 233 -1.07 15.87 -15.58
C LYS A 233 -1.73 14.79 -16.44
N MET A 234 -2.48 13.86 -15.85
CA MET A 234 -3.25 12.88 -16.60
C MET A 234 -4.27 13.55 -17.54
N VAL A 235 -5.07 14.49 -17.02
CA VAL A 235 -6.09 15.21 -17.78
C VAL A 235 -5.45 16.15 -18.82
N ALA A 236 -4.30 16.77 -18.52
CA ALA A 236 -3.57 17.57 -19.50
C ALA A 236 -3.01 16.74 -20.67
N GLU A 237 -2.55 15.51 -20.43
CA GLU A 237 -2.13 14.59 -21.50
C GLU A 237 -3.33 13.92 -22.22
N TYR A 238 -4.43 13.65 -21.51
CA TYR A 238 -5.64 12.97 -22.02
C TYR A 238 -6.93 13.59 -21.46
N PRO A 239 -7.47 14.67 -22.05
CA PRO A 239 -8.66 15.36 -21.52
C PRO A 239 -9.90 14.47 -21.35
N ALA A 240 -10.07 13.46 -22.21
CA ALA A 240 -11.16 12.48 -22.10
C ALA A 240 -11.11 11.60 -20.83
N SER A 241 -10.03 11.65 -20.06
CA SER A 241 -9.89 10.92 -18.79
C SER A 241 -10.60 11.58 -17.60
N GLU A 242 -11.06 12.84 -17.72
CA GLU A 242 -11.68 13.58 -16.62
C GLU A 242 -12.87 12.84 -15.97
N PRO A 243 -13.84 12.24 -16.71
CA PRO A 243 -14.93 11.48 -16.09
C PRO A 243 -14.51 10.14 -15.47
N PHE A 244 -13.29 9.67 -15.75
CA PHE A 244 -12.76 8.43 -15.17
C PHE A 244 -12.10 8.67 -13.81
N VAL A 245 -11.70 9.91 -13.48
CA VAL A 245 -10.95 10.23 -12.26
C VAL A 245 -11.63 9.68 -10.98
N PRO A 246 -12.94 9.87 -10.73
CA PRO A 246 -13.58 9.35 -9.52
C PRO A 246 -13.50 7.82 -9.44
N TRP A 247 -13.80 7.15 -10.55
CA TRP A 247 -13.78 5.69 -10.65
C TRP A 247 -12.38 5.09 -10.56
N ILE A 248 -11.35 5.76 -11.09
CA ILE A 248 -9.95 5.33 -10.97
C ILE A 248 -9.49 5.39 -9.51
N LEU A 249 -9.88 6.44 -8.78
CA LEU A 249 -9.59 6.58 -7.35
C LEU A 249 -10.42 5.62 -6.48
N GLN A 250 -11.62 5.26 -6.91
CA GLN A 250 -12.44 4.22 -6.26
C GLN A 250 -11.89 2.81 -6.53
N GLY A 251 -11.35 2.55 -7.72
CA GLY A 251 -10.65 1.31 -8.06
C GLY A 251 -9.38 1.09 -7.22
N GLU A 252 -8.61 2.14 -6.96
CA GLU A 252 -7.47 2.11 -6.02
C GLU A 252 -7.91 1.80 -4.58
N GLN A 253 -9.08 2.28 -4.15
CA GLN A 253 -9.63 1.95 -2.82
C GLN A 253 -10.12 0.49 -2.74
N ALA A 254 -10.73 -0.02 -3.80
CA ALA A 254 -11.15 -1.41 -3.91
C ALA A 254 -9.95 -2.38 -3.99
N CYS A 255 -8.82 -1.95 -4.55
CA CYS A 255 -7.58 -2.70 -4.53
C CYS A 255 -6.34 -1.79 -4.33
N PRO A 256 -5.90 -1.56 -3.09
CA PRO A 256 -4.74 -0.71 -2.78
C PRO A 256 -3.40 -1.21 -3.37
N ALA A 257 -3.35 -2.47 -3.82
CA ALA A 257 -2.19 -3.04 -4.51
C ALA A 257 -2.10 -2.64 -5.99
N THR A 258 -3.16 -2.04 -6.55
CA THR A 258 -3.21 -1.51 -7.93
C THR A 258 -3.48 0.00 -7.86
N PRO A 259 -2.44 0.83 -7.72
CA PRO A 259 -2.61 2.25 -7.43
C PRO A 259 -3.21 3.01 -8.62
N ALA A 260 -3.85 4.14 -8.36
CA ALA A 260 -4.61 4.92 -9.34
C ALA A 260 -3.82 5.28 -10.61
N PRO A 261 -2.53 5.67 -10.57
CA PRO A 261 -1.72 5.87 -11.78
C PRO A 261 -1.58 4.63 -12.66
N LEU A 262 -1.59 3.43 -12.08
CA LEU A 262 -1.48 2.17 -12.82
C LEU A 262 -2.79 1.84 -13.54
N ILE A 263 -3.92 1.94 -12.84
CA ILE A 263 -5.27 1.79 -13.41
C ILE A 263 -5.45 2.79 -14.57
N ALA A 264 -5.16 4.07 -14.33
CA ALA A 264 -5.20 5.11 -15.35
C ALA A 264 -4.33 4.80 -16.58
N ALA A 265 -3.06 4.44 -16.37
CA ALA A 265 -2.13 4.14 -17.44
C ALA A 265 -2.56 2.93 -18.28
N GLN A 266 -3.19 1.94 -17.64
CA GLN A 266 -3.73 0.76 -18.31
C GLN A 266 -4.96 1.10 -19.15
N LEU A 267 -5.97 1.82 -18.62
CA LEU A 267 -7.12 2.31 -19.40
C LEU A 267 -6.71 3.13 -20.64
N ARG A 268 -5.66 3.94 -20.49
CA ARG A 268 -5.06 4.70 -21.58
C ARG A 268 -4.42 3.78 -22.63
N ASN A 269 -3.80 2.67 -22.24
CA ASN A 269 -3.25 1.69 -23.18
C ASN A 269 -4.37 0.90 -23.89
N GLU A 270 -5.38 0.42 -23.16
CA GLU A 270 -6.48 -0.38 -23.70
C GLU A 270 -7.34 0.39 -24.70
N SER A 271 -7.90 1.52 -24.29
CA SER A 271 -8.87 2.26 -25.11
C SER A 271 -8.43 3.67 -25.48
N GLY A 272 -7.48 4.26 -24.74
CA GLY A 272 -7.25 5.70 -24.77
C GLY A 272 -8.47 6.48 -24.28
N PHE A 273 -9.23 5.91 -23.33
CA PHE A 273 -10.48 6.45 -22.77
C PHE A 273 -11.64 6.59 -23.80
N ARG A 274 -11.65 5.78 -24.87
CA ARG A 274 -12.66 5.85 -25.94
C ARG A 274 -13.78 4.81 -25.77
N LYS A 275 -15.04 5.27 -25.82
CA LYS A 275 -16.24 4.44 -25.71
C LYS A 275 -16.45 3.59 -26.97
N GLY A 276 -17.05 2.41 -26.84
CA GLY A 276 -17.50 1.61 -27.98
C GLY A 276 -16.40 0.94 -28.80
N LEU A 277 -15.17 0.87 -28.30
CA LEU A 277 -14.10 0.17 -29.00
C LEU A 277 -14.31 -1.34 -28.99
N VAL A 278 -14.10 -1.95 -30.16
CA VAL A 278 -14.01 -3.39 -30.35
C VAL A 278 -12.67 -3.69 -31.02
N SER A 279 -11.79 -4.45 -30.39
CA SER A 279 -10.51 -4.84 -31.00
C SER A 279 -10.72 -5.83 -32.16
N PRO A 280 -9.72 -6.03 -33.05
CA PRO A 280 -9.78 -7.09 -34.06
C PRO A 280 -9.94 -8.51 -33.48
N ALA A 281 -9.60 -8.72 -32.21
CA ALA A 281 -9.83 -9.98 -31.49
C ALA A 281 -11.23 -10.06 -30.84
N GLY A 282 -11.99 -8.96 -30.82
CA GLY A 282 -13.32 -8.88 -30.20
C GLY A 282 -13.35 -8.36 -28.76
N ALA A 283 -12.25 -7.80 -28.26
CA ALA A 283 -12.19 -7.20 -26.93
C ALA A 283 -13.05 -5.92 -26.85
N LEU A 284 -13.78 -5.71 -25.75
CA LEU A 284 -14.86 -4.72 -25.67
C LEU A 284 -14.59 -3.55 -24.71
N GLY A 285 -15.03 -2.36 -25.11
CA GLY A 285 -15.22 -1.22 -24.22
C GLY A 285 -13.94 -0.58 -23.69
N TYR A 286 -14.04 0.16 -22.58
CA TYR A 286 -12.92 0.99 -22.10
C TYR A 286 -11.73 0.19 -21.57
N ALA A 287 -11.99 -0.98 -20.99
CA ALA A 287 -10.99 -1.87 -20.40
C ALA A 287 -10.55 -3.02 -21.34
N GLN A 288 -11.11 -3.09 -22.56
CA GLN A 288 -10.82 -4.10 -23.59
C GLN A 288 -10.75 -5.54 -23.04
N PHE A 289 -11.74 -5.93 -22.24
CA PHE A 289 -11.90 -7.34 -21.88
C PHE A 289 -12.49 -8.14 -23.05
N MET A 290 -11.99 -9.36 -23.25
CA MET A 290 -12.64 -10.33 -24.13
C MET A 290 -14.04 -10.68 -23.58
N PRO A 291 -15.06 -10.97 -24.43
CA PRO A 291 -16.45 -11.11 -23.97
C PRO A 291 -16.65 -12.15 -22.86
N GLY A 292 -16.04 -13.33 -22.98
CA GLY A 292 -16.10 -14.37 -21.94
C GLY A 292 -15.31 -14.02 -20.67
N THR A 293 -14.29 -13.17 -20.77
CA THR A 293 -13.63 -12.61 -19.58
C THR A 293 -14.54 -11.61 -18.90
N TRP A 294 -15.15 -10.68 -19.66
CA TRP A 294 -16.11 -9.69 -19.14
C TRP A 294 -17.25 -10.37 -18.36
N GLU A 295 -17.90 -11.37 -18.95
CA GLU A 295 -18.98 -12.13 -18.30
C GLU A 295 -18.59 -12.67 -16.91
N ALA A 296 -17.37 -13.20 -16.79
CA ALA A 296 -16.85 -13.81 -15.57
C ALA A 296 -16.29 -12.81 -14.55
N VAL A 297 -15.79 -11.63 -14.98
CA VAL A 297 -15.02 -10.73 -14.11
C VAL A 297 -15.70 -9.39 -13.85
N ALA A 298 -16.72 -9.03 -14.63
CA ALA A 298 -17.33 -7.72 -14.59
C ALA A 298 -18.06 -7.43 -13.28
N VAL A 299 -17.80 -6.22 -12.78
CA VAL A 299 -18.41 -5.57 -11.63
C VAL A 299 -19.39 -4.53 -12.15
N ASP A 300 -20.60 -4.55 -11.61
CA ASP A 300 -21.56 -3.43 -11.71
C ASP A 300 -21.03 -2.32 -10.79
N GLY A 301 -20.47 -1.27 -11.38
CA GLY A 301 -19.67 -0.27 -10.68
C GLY A 301 -20.49 0.88 -10.13
N ASP A 302 -21.52 1.30 -10.85
CA ASP A 302 -22.43 2.39 -10.47
C ASP A 302 -23.74 1.89 -9.83
N GLY A 303 -24.00 0.57 -9.85
CA GLY A 303 -25.15 -0.06 -9.20
C GLY A 303 -26.44 0.02 -10.03
N ASP A 304 -26.36 0.26 -11.33
CA ASP A 304 -27.54 0.39 -12.20
C ASP A 304 -28.24 -0.95 -12.53
N GLY A 305 -27.62 -2.08 -12.16
CA GLY A 305 -28.10 -3.44 -12.42
C GLY A 305 -27.62 -4.04 -13.74
N THR A 306 -26.83 -3.29 -14.52
CA THR A 306 -26.20 -3.69 -15.79
C THR A 306 -24.70 -3.87 -15.59
N ARG A 307 -24.06 -4.56 -16.54
CA ARG A 307 -22.59 -4.66 -16.62
C ARG A 307 -22.17 -4.33 -18.04
N ASP A 308 -22.21 -3.05 -18.41
CA ASP A 308 -21.87 -2.52 -19.73
C ASP A 308 -20.36 -2.26 -19.82
N PRO A 309 -19.60 -2.91 -20.72
CA PRO A 309 -18.18 -2.59 -20.92
C PRO A 309 -17.94 -1.14 -21.41
N ASN A 310 -19.01 -0.43 -21.76
CA ASN A 310 -19.03 0.98 -22.13
C ASN A 310 -19.61 1.91 -21.03
N SER A 311 -19.94 1.41 -19.83
CA SER A 311 -20.00 2.24 -18.62
C SER A 311 -18.57 2.51 -18.16
N ILE A 312 -18.31 3.73 -17.69
CA ILE A 312 -17.02 4.10 -17.11
C ILE A 312 -16.85 3.41 -15.76
N ALA A 313 -17.92 3.36 -14.95
CA ALA A 313 -17.90 2.73 -13.63
C ALA A 313 -17.55 1.25 -13.75
N ASP A 314 -18.34 0.50 -14.51
CA ASP A 314 -18.16 -0.95 -14.69
C ASP A 314 -16.76 -1.27 -15.23
N ALA A 315 -16.32 -0.58 -16.28
CA ALA A 315 -15.05 -0.89 -16.92
C ALA A 315 -13.86 -0.66 -15.98
N VAL A 316 -13.86 0.44 -15.22
CA VAL A 316 -12.78 0.77 -14.28
C VAL A 316 -12.80 -0.15 -13.06
N MET A 317 -13.97 -0.39 -12.46
CA MET A 317 -14.10 -1.26 -11.29
C MET A 317 -13.81 -2.72 -11.64
N SER A 318 -14.23 -3.19 -12.82
CA SER A 318 -13.90 -4.52 -13.35
C SER A 318 -12.41 -4.70 -13.60
N GLN A 319 -11.74 -3.68 -14.15
CA GLN A 319 -10.29 -3.69 -14.34
C GLN A 319 -9.55 -3.77 -13.01
N ALA A 320 -9.88 -2.91 -12.04
CA ALA A 320 -9.28 -2.93 -10.71
C ALA A 320 -9.48 -4.29 -10.01
N ALA A 321 -10.70 -4.84 -10.04
CA ALA A 321 -11.03 -6.14 -9.47
C ALA A 321 -10.34 -7.32 -10.19
N TYR A 322 -10.15 -7.24 -11.51
CA TYR A 322 -9.35 -8.22 -12.25
C TYR A 322 -7.88 -8.15 -11.84
N ASN A 323 -7.29 -6.96 -11.87
CA ASN A 323 -5.88 -6.74 -11.53
C ASN A 323 -5.57 -7.20 -10.10
N CYS A 324 -6.49 -6.97 -9.16
CA CYS A 324 -6.34 -7.45 -7.78
C CYS A 324 -6.23 -8.98 -7.71
N ARG A 325 -7.21 -9.68 -8.31
CA ARG A 325 -7.23 -11.15 -8.35
C ARG A 325 -6.02 -11.73 -9.08
N ALA A 326 -5.64 -11.13 -10.21
CA ALA A 326 -4.46 -11.52 -10.97
C ALA A 326 -3.17 -11.31 -10.17
N LEU A 327 -3.04 -10.20 -9.42
CA LEU A 327 -1.88 -9.92 -8.58
C LEU A 327 -1.81 -10.86 -7.37
N ASP A 328 -2.93 -11.26 -6.79
CA ASP A 328 -2.97 -12.25 -5.71
C ASP A 328 -2.60 -13.65 -6.20
N GLU A 329 -3.15 -14.10 -7.34
CA GLU A 329 -2.73 -15.36 -7.98
C GLU A 329 -1.23 -15.33 -8.33
N VAL A 330 -0.73 -14.20 -8.86
CA VAL A 330 0.69 -14.01 -9.12
C VAL A 330 1.50 -14.12 -7.83
N LYS A 331 1.12 -13.48 -6.71
CA LYS A 331 1.84 -13.63 -5.42
C LYS A 331 1.94 -15.09 -4.97
N GLU A 332 0.88 -15.88 -5.10
CA GLU A 332 0.88 -17.31 -4.76
C GLU A 332 1.80 -18.12 -5.67
N LEU A 333 1.72 -17.91 -6.99
CA LEU A 333 2.56 -18.57 -7.97
C LEU A 333 4.04 -18.21 -7.81
N LEU A 334 4.34 -16.97 -7.43
CA LEU A 334 5.67 -16.50 -7.08
C LEU A 334 6.19 -17.15 -5.81
N ALA A 335 5.36 -17.24 -4.76
CA ALA A 335 5.72 -17.90 -3.51
C ALA A 335 5.98 -19.41 -3.68
N SER A 336 5.29 -20.06 -4.62
CA SER A 336 5.52 -21.46 -5.00
C SER A 336 6.68 -21.69 -5.99
N GLY A 337 7.27 -20.62 -6.54
CA GLY A 337 8.30 -20.69 -7.59
C GLY A 337 7.78 -21.09 -8.98
N ALA A 338 6.46 -21.15 -9.18
CA ALA A 338 5.82 -21.49 -10.45
C ALA A 338 5.83 -20.34 -11.48
N LEU A 339 6.05 -19.09 -11.04
CA LEU A 339 6.29 -17.93 -11.90
C LEU A 339 7.63 -17.27 -11.58
N THR A 340 8.19 -16.59 -12.59
CA THR A 340 9.37 -15.74 -12.47
C THR A 340 9.20 -14.35 -13.10
N GLY A 341 9.75 -13.30 -12.49
CA GLY A 341 9.58 -11.89 -12.92
C GLY A 341 8.86 -11.01 -11.90
N ASP A 342 8.72 -9.72 -12.21
CA ASP A 342 8.10 -8.75 -11.32
C ASP A 342 6.57 -8.98 -11.15
N PRO A 343 5.99 -8.95 -9.93
CA PRO A 343 4.56 -9.19 -9.77
C PRO A 343 3.60 -8.20 -10.47
N ILE A 344 3.98 -6.95 -10.74
CA ILE A 344 3.13 -6.00 -11.50
C ILE A 344 3.31 -6.23 -13.00
N GLU A 345 4.53 -6.46 -13.50
CA GLU A 345 4.74 -6.88 -14.90
C GLU A 345 4.04 -8.22 -15.19
N LEU A 346 4.03 -9.15 -14.23
CA LEU A 346 3.31 -10.42 -14.32
C LEU A 346 1.79 -10.23 -14.26
N MET A 347 1.26 -9.35 -13.41
CA MET A 347 -0.17 -9.01 -13.40
C MET A 347 -0.60 -8.36 -14.73
N LEU A 348 0.21 -7.46 -15.28
CA LEU A 348 -0.01 -6.88 -16.61
C LEU A 348 0.10 -7.94 -17.72
N SER A 349 1.01 -8.92 -17.58
CA SER A 349 1.08 -10.09 -18.47
C SER A 349 -0.16 -10.99 -18.33
N PHE A 350 -0.72 -11.17 -17.13
CA PHE A 350 -1.99 -11.87 -16.91
C PHE A 350 -3.14 -11.17 -17.64
N TYR A 351 -3.12 -9.83 -17.71
CA TYR A 351 -4.11 -9.05 -18.44
C TYR A 351 -3.98 -9.21 -19.96
N ASN A 352 -2.81 -8.89 -20.53
CA ASN A 352 -2.61 -8.86 -21.99
C ASN A 352 -2.42 -10.26 -22.62
N CYS A 353 -1.62 -11.14 -22.00
CA CYS A 353 -1.34 -12.49 -22.50
C CYS A 353 -2.30 -13.56 -21.94
N GLY A 354 -3.08 -13.22 -20.92
CA GLY A 354 -3.91 -14.16 -20.17
C GLY A 354 -3.11 -14.94 -19.11
N GLY A 355 -3.71 -15.17 -17.95
CA GLY A 355 -3.13 -15.98 -16.87
C GLY A 355 -2.61 -17.36 -17.31
N PRO A 356 -3.34 -18.15 -18.13
CA PRO A 356 -2.84 -19.42 -18.67
C PRO A 356 -1.59 -19.27 -19.56
N GLY A 357 -1.48 -18.17 -20.31
CA GLY A 357 -0.30 -17.86 -21.13
C GLY A 357 0.91 -17.58 -20.26
N THR A 358 0.78 -16.65 -19.31
CA THR A 358 1.87 -16.28 -18.38
C THR A 358 2.32 -17.49 -17.53
N LYS A 359 1.37 -18.28 -17.00
CA LYS A 359 1.67 -19.55 -16.29
C LYS A 359 2.41 -20.57 -17.15
N LYS A 360 2.05 -20.71 -18.43
CA LYS A 360 2.72 -21.63 -19.36
C LYS A 360 4.19 -21.24 -19.61
N PHE A 361 4.49 -19.94 -19.66
CA PHE A 361 5.87 -19.47 -19.85
C PHE A 361 6.68 -19.41 -18.56
N GLY A 362 6.03 -19.49 -17.40
CA GLY A 362 6.70 -19.33 -16.11
C GLY A 362 7.25 -17.92 -15.88
N GLN A 363 6.85 -16.94 -16.70
CA GLN A 363 7.26 -15.53 -16.64
C GLN A 363 6.39 -14.66 -17.56
N VAL A 364 6.65 -13.35 -17.62
CA VAL A 364 6.05 -12.42 -18.59
C VAL A 364 6.16 -13.00 -19.99
N CYS A 365 5.05 -13.02 -20.74
CA CYS A 365 5.02 -13.67 -22.05
C CYS A 365 6.03 -13.04 -23.04
N PRO A 366 6.71 -13.86 -23.85
CA PRO A 366 7.74 -13.39 -24.80
C PRO A 366 7.16 -12.74 -26.07
N TYR A 367 5.87 -12.39 -26.07
CA TYR A 367 5.23 -11.70 -27.19
C TYR A 367 5.59 -10.21 -27.17
N THR A 368 5.97 -9.65 -28.33
CA THR A 368 6.36 -8.23 -28.44
C THR A 368 5.29 -7.28 -27.92
N GLU A 369 4.02 -7.61 -28.13
CA GLU A 369 2.88 -6.87 -27.58
C GLU A 369 2.92 -6.81 -26.05
N THR A 370 2.97 -7.97 -25.38
CA THR A 370 3.04 -8.07 -23.92
C THR A 370 4.30 -7.40 -23.36
N GLN A 371 5.46 -7.57 -24.02
CA GLN A 371 6.71 -6.93 -23.61
C GLN A 371 6.65 -5.38 -23.67
N ASN A 372 5.95 -4.83 -24.67
CA ASN A 372 5.69 -3.38 -24.72
C ASN A 372 4.67 -2.97 -23.64
N TYR A 373 3.61 -3.76 -23.46
CA TYR A 373 2.53 -3.51 -22.51
C TYR A 373 3.04 -3.39 -21.06
N VAL A 374 3.83 -4.37 -20.59
CA VAL A 374 4.40 -4.37 -19.22
C VAL A 374 5.42 -3.25 -18.99
N LYS A 375 5.95 -2.65 -20.05
CA LYS A 375 6.91 -1.53 -19.98
C LYS A 375 6.21 -0.17 -20.00
N GLU A 376 5.35 0.05 -21.00
CA GLU A 376 4.73 1.37 -21.25
C GLU A 376 3.74 1.78 -20.17
N ILE A 377 3.02 0.82 -19.58
CA ILE A 377 2.03 1.09 -18.54
C ILE A 377 2.71 1.57 -17.25
N PRO A 378 3.69 0.87 -16.66
CA PRO A 378 4.45 1.39 -15.51
C PRO A 378 5.20 2.69 -15.81
N ASP A 379 5.74 2.88 -17.01
CA ASP A 379 6.36 4.16 -17.41
C ASP A 379 5.35 5.32 -17.43
N THR A 380 4.13 5.06 -17.90
CA THR A 380 3.04 6.05 -17.92
C THR A 380 2.52 6.32 -16.52
N ALA A 381 2.32 5.27 -15.73
CA ALA A 381 1.92 5.37 -14.34
C ALA A 381 2.93 6.18 -13.51
N ARG A 382 4.24 5.97 -13.72
CA ARG A 382 5.30 6.81 -13.12
C ARG A 382 5.20 8.27 -13.54
N ARG A 383 4.90 8.57 -14.81
CA ARG A 383 4.70 9.96 -15.26
C ARG A 383 3.50 10.62 -14.60
N TRP A 384 2.41 9.89 -14.34
CA TRP A 384 1.21 10.40 -13.68
C TRP A 384 1.17 10.11 -12.17
N THR A 385 2.28 9.68 -11.57
CA THR A 385 2.44 9.64 -10.12
C THR A 385 2.89 11.02 -9.67
N LEU A 386 2.23 11.61 -8.66
CA LEU A 386 2.71 12.84 -8.04
C LEU A 386 4.15 12.63 -7.53
N PRO A 387 5.03 13.65 -7.57
CA PRO A 387 6.36 13.53 -6.98
C PRO A 387 6.27 12.99 -5.56
N ALA A 388 6.99 11.91 -5.26
CA ALA A 388 7.05 11.39 -3.90
C ALA A 388 7.52 12.53 -2.99
N ALA A 389 6.66 12.94 -2.05
CA ALA A 389 6.97 14.02 -1.14
C ALA A 389 8.31 13.70 -0.45
N THR A 390 9.29 14.61 -0.60
CA THR A 390 10.65 14.39 -0.09
C THR A 390 10.59 14.00 1.38
N ALA A 391 11.04 12.78 1.67
CA ALA A 391 10.73 12.12 2.91
C ALA A 391 11.31 12.85 4.13
N THR A 392 10.44 13.50 4.88
CA THR A 392 10.66 13.87 6.28
C THR A 392 9.68 13.05 7.14
N PRO A 393 10.01 11.81 7.52
CA PRO A 393 9.05 10.91 8.16
C PRO A 393 9.03 11.08 9.68
N LEU A 394 8.27 12.05 10.18
CA LEU A 394 7.61 11.97 11.49
C LEU A 394 6.23 12.63 11.37
N TYR A 395 5.22 11.82 11.02
CA TYR A 395 3.89 12.22 10.56
C TYR A 395 3.92 13.06 9.27
N GLY A 396 3.24 12.60 8.23
CA GLY A 396 2.77 13.53 7.18
C GLY A 396 1.91 14.61 7.84
N ASP A 397 1.96 15.85 7.35
CA ASP A 397 1.34 16.99 8.05
C ASP A 397 -0.14 16.72 8.36
N PHE A 398 -0.67 17.38 9.40
CA PHE A 398 -2.04 17.16 9.85
C PHE A 398 -3.05 17.20 8.70
N GLY A 399 -2.93 18.20 7.82
CA GLY A 399 -3.81 18.40 6.70
C GLY A 399 -3.69 17.33 5.61
N THR A 400 -2.48 16.83 5.32
CA THR A 400 -2.29 15.63 4.48
C THR A 400 -3.08 14.42 5.04
N ARG A 401 -3.14 14.26 6.37
CA ARG A 401 -3.96 13.20 6.99
C ARG A 401 -5.47 13.48 6.89
N VAL A 402 -5.91 14.74 7.00
CA VAL A 402 -7.32 15.13 6.78
C VAL A 402 -7.77 14.79 5.36
N VAL A 403 -6.98 15.17 4.34
CA VAL A 403 -7.28 14.83 2.94
C VAL A 403 -7.28 13.32 2.72
N GLY A 404 -6.29 12.60 3.28
CA GLY A 404 -6.23 11.15 3.21
C GLY A 404 -7.40 10.43 3.89
N ALA A 405 -7.97 11.00 4.95
CA ALA A 405 -9.16 10.48 5.61
C ALA A 405 -10.44 10.74 4.79
N ALA A 406 -10.60 11.94 4.22
CA ALA A 406 -11.74 12.31 3.39
C ALA A 406 -11.81 11.51 2.07
N ARG A 407 -10.65 11.25 1.44
CA ARG A 407 -10.57 10.48 0.18
C ARG A 407 -11.18 9.07 0.28
N ARG A 408 -11.17 8.46 1.47
CA ARG A 408 -11.72 7.11 1.73
C ARG A 408 -13.23 7.00 1.55
N TRP A 409 -13.91 8.13 1.46
CA TRP A 409 -15.36 8.20 1.35
C TRP A 409 -15.84 8.74 0.00
N LEU A 410 -14.95 8.95 -0.97
CA LEU A 410 -15.34 9.32 -2.34
C LEU A 410 -16.38 8.33 -2.89
N GLY A 411 -17.46 8.83 -3.48
CA GLY A 411 -18.62 8.03 -3.92
C GLY A 411 -19.68 7.76 -2.83
N THR A 412 -19.42 8.08 -1.55
CA THR A 412 -20.43 7.93 -0.48
C THR A 412 -21.58 8.92 -0.70
N PRO A 413 -22.86 8.50 -0.61
CA PRO A 413 -24.00 9.40 -0.77
C PRO A 413 -24.00 10.59 0.20
N TYR A 414 -24.58 11.70 -0.23
CA TYR A 414 -24.94 12.78 0.67
C TYR A 414 -26.11 12.35 1.58
N ALA A 415 -25.95 12.52 2.89
CA ALA A 415 -26.98 12.23 3.89
C ALA A 415 -27.17 13.45 4.81
N TRP A 416 -28.36 14.04 4.84
CA TRP A 416 -28.62 15.25 5.62
C TRP A 416 -28.60 14.96 7.14
N GLY A 417 -27.66 15.55 7.88
CA GLY A 417 -27.37 15.21 9.28
C GLY A 417 -26.44 13.99 9.44
N GLY A 418 -25.90 13.47 8.34
CA GLY A 418 -25.08 12.26 8.29
C GLY A 418 -23.59 12.53 8.51
N GLY A 419 -22.90 11.58 9.14
CA GLY A 419 -21.47 11.62 9.42
C GLY A 419 -21.14 11.90 10.89
N ASN A 420 -20.14 11.23 11.43
CA ASN A 420 -19.65 11.45 12.79
C ASN A 420 -18.13 11.11 12.88
N PRO A 421 -17.49 11.15 14.07
CA PRO A 421 -16.07 10.79 14.23
C PRO A 421 -15.69 9.38 13.77
N ASP A 422 -16.64 8.45 13.70
CA ASP A 422 -16.43 7.03 13.41
C ASP A 422 -16.70 6.66 11.93
N GLY A 423 -17.52 7.44 11.22
CA GLY A 423 -17.82 7.21 9.80
C GLY A 423 -19.13 7.86 9.33
N PRO A 424 -19.70 7.38 8.20
CA PRO A 424 -21.02 7.82 7.74
C PRO A 424 -22.11 7.36 8.70
N THR A 425 -23.18 8.14 8.81
CA THR A 425 -24.36 7.80 9.62
C THR A 425 -25.64 7.97 8.80
N HIS A 426 -26.77 7.51 9.32
CA HIS A 426 -28.05 7.67 8.65
C HIS A 426 -28.54 9.12 8.81
N GLY A 427 -28.75 9.80 7.69
CA GLY A 427 -29.36 11.13 7.64
C GLY A 427 -30.87 11.08 7.92
N SER A 428 -31.50 12.26 7.96
CA SER A 428 -32.92 12.41 8.29
C SER A 428 -33.89 11.76 7.27
N ASP A 429 -33.41 11.49 6.06
CA ASP A 429 -34.10 10.77 4.98
C ASP A 429 -33.86 9.25 5.01
N GLY A 430 -33.01 8.77 5.93
CA GLY A 430 -32.59 7.37 6.01
C GLY A 430 -31.40 7.02 5.11
N THR A 431 -30.81 7.98 4.38
CA THR A 431 -29.62 7.75 3.56
C THR A 431 -28.41 7.52 4.46
N LEU A 432 -27.65 6.44 4.27
CA LEU A 432 -26.37 6.23 4.95
C LEU A 432 -25.27 7.01 4.21
N GLY A 433 -24.67 8.00 4.86
CA GLY A 433 -23.66 8.83 4.22
C GLY A 433 -23.14 9.98 5.08
N PHE A 434 -22.74 11.06 4.40
CA PHE A 434 -22.22 12.29 5.02
C PHE A 434 -22.97 13.52 4.51
N ASP A 435 -23.21 14.52 5.36
CA ASP A 435 -23.31 15.90 4.89
C ASP A 435 -21.93 16.58 4.89
N CYS A 436 -21.88 17.84 4.46
CA CYS A 436 -20.64 18.59 4.30
C CYS A 436 -19.83 18.69 5.59
N SER A 437 -20.49 18.92 6.72
CA SER A 437 -19.87 19.05 8.03
C SER A 437 -19.62 17.70 8.72
N GLY A 438 -20.41 16.67 8.46
CA GLY A 438 -20.15 15.30 8.91
C GLY A 438 -18.87 14.72 8.30
N LEU A 439 -18.60 15.02 7.03
CA LEU A 439 -17.36 14.60 6.35
C LEU A 439 -16.12 15.23 6.99
N THR A 440 -16.19 16.52 7.36
CA THR A 440 -15.08 17.23 8.03
C THR A 440 -14.89 16.78 9.47
N ILE A 441 -15.98 16.47 10.22
CA ILE A 441 -15.89 15.84 11.54
C ILE A 441 -15.06 14.55 11.45
N TYR A 442 -15.43 13.64 10.55
CA TYR A 442 -14.70 12.39 10.37
C TYR A 442 -13.24 12.66 10.00
N ALA A 443 -12.99 13.49 8.99
CA ALA A 443 -11.64 13.69 8.46
C ALA A 443 -10.68 14.32 9.48
N VAL A 444 -11.15 15.29 10.26
CA VAL A 444 -10.36 15.97 11.31
C VAL A 444 -10.21 15.09 12.56
N SER A 445 -11.24 14.31 12.93
CA SER A 445 -11.15 13.30 13.99
C SER A 445 -10.11 12.23 13.65
N ALA A 446 -10.21 11.61 12.46
CA ALA A 446 -9.28 10.59 11.99
C ALA A 446 -7.85 11.12 11.88
N ALA A 447 -7.64 12.34 11.35
CA ALA A 447 -6.33 12.96 11.25
C ALA A 447 -5.68 13.30 12.60
N SER A 448 -6.50 13.62 13.62
CA SER A 448 -6.06 13.94 14.98
C SER A 448 -5.92 12.72 15.89
N GLY A 449 -6.41 11.55 15.48
CA GLY A 449 -6.55 10.36 16.33
C GLY A 449 -7.60 10.55 17.43
N GLY A 450 -8.75 11.14 17.09
CA GLY A 450 -9.87 11.41 18.00
C GLY A 450 -9.68 12.64 18.93
N ARG A 451 -8.54 13.34 18.85
CA ARG A 451 -8.24 14.50 19.71
C ARG A 451 -9.02 15.76 19.34
N ILE A 452 -9.41 15.89 18.07
CA ILE A 452 -10.19 17.01 17.53
C ILE A 452 -11.46 16.43 16.91
N VAL A 453 -12.51 16.32 17.73
CA VAL A 453 -13.89 16.18 17.26
C VAL A 453 -14.45 17.59 17.06
N LEU A 454 -14.91 17.87 15.85
CA LEU A 454 -15.61 19.11 15.50
C LEU A 454 -17.11 19.00 15.81
N GLU A 455 -17.76 20.14 15.96
CA GLU A 455 -19.23 20.22 16.03
C GLU A 455 -19.86 20.01 14.65
N HIS A 456 -21.10 19.50 14.61
CA HIS A 456 -21.80 19.19 13.35
C HIS A 456 -22.31 20.43 12.61
N TYR A 457 -22.54 21.57 13.29
CA TYR A 457 -22.99 22.77 12.60
C TYR A 457 -21.80 23.51 11.95
N THR A 458 -21.89 23.78 10.64
CA THR A 458 -20.83 24.38 9.81
C THR A 458 -20.24 25.66 10.42
N THR A 459 -21.10 26.55 10.94
CA THR A 459 -20.67 27.80 11.58
C THR A 459 -19.93 27.58 12.90
N LEU A 460 -20.14 26.45 13.61
CA LEU A 460 -19.34 26.08 14.77
C LEU A 460 -17.96 25.57 14.35
N GLN A 461 -17.84 24.84 13.23
CA GLN A 461 -16.54 24.44 12.68
C GLN A 461 -15.70 25.64 12.22
N LEU A 462 -16.35 26.62 11.57
CA LEU A 462 -15.71 27.89 11.21
C LEU A 462 -15.16 28.59 12.45
N ASN A 463 -15.97 28.70 13.51
CA ASN A 463 -15.63 29.44 14.72
C ASN A 463 -14.86 28.62 15.77
N ASP A 464 -14.50 27.37 15.47
CA ASP A 464 -13.77 26.50 16.39
C ASP A 464 -12.43 27.15 16.79
N PRO A 465 -12.15 27.34 18.10
CA PRO A 465 -10.94 28.03 18.55
C PRO A 465 -9.65 27.23 18.32
N ARG A 466 -9.75 25.93 18.02
CA ARG A 466 -8.61 25.07 17.64
C ARG A 466 -8.19 25.29 16.19
N GLY A 467 -9.08 25.83 15.35
CA GLY A 467 -8.79 26.17 13.96
C GLY A 467 -8.13 27.54 13.85
N ARG A 468 -6.98 27.64 13.20
CA ARG A 468 -6.35 28.93 12.85
C ARG A 468 -6.91 29.45 11.53
N ALA A 469 -7.26 30.73 11.46
CA ALA A 469 -7.63 31.36 10.19
C ALA A 469 -6.47 31.29 9.17
N VAL A 470 -6.79 31.00 7.90
CA VAL A 470 -5.84 30.92 6.79
C VAL A 470 -6.29 31.83 5.64
N PRO A 471 -5.40 32.71 5.13
CA PRO A 471 -5.62 33.46 3.88
C PRO A 471 -5.75 32.55 2.67
N ALA A 472 -6.58 32.92 1.69
CA ALA A 472 -6.85 32.10 0.50
C ALA A 472 -5.59 31.78 -0.34
N ASP A 473 -4.59 32.66 -0.34
CA ASP A 473 -3.29 32.47 -1.00
C ASP A 473 -2.31 31.57 -0.23
N GLN A 474 -2.67 31.15 0.99
CA GLN A 474 -1.87 30.29 1.88
C GLN A 474 -2.52 28.93 2.17
N LEU A 475 -3.57 28.58 1.42
CA LEU A 475 -4.26 27.30 1.52
C LEU A 475 -3.30 26.12 1.33
N MET A 476 -3.36 25.16 2.24
CA MET A 476 -2.63 23.89 2.20
C MET A 476 -3.60 22.72 2.30
N PRO A 477 -3.29 21.56 1.68
CA PRO A 477 -4.14 20.37 1.76
C PRO A 477 -4.57 20.08 3.20
N GLY A 478 -5.88 19.93 3.42
CA GLY A 478 -6.51 19.65 4.72
C GLY A 478 -7.05 20.88 5.46
N ASP A 479 -6.84 22.09 4.94
CA ASP A 479 -7.58 23.26 5.40
C ASP A 479 -9.09 23.09 5.14
N LEU A 480 -9.93 23.42 6.12
CA LEU A 480 -11.37 23.51 5.91
C LEU A 480 -11.69 24.85 5.25
N VAL A 481 -12.40 24.82 4.13
CA VAL A 481 -12.79 25.98 3.33
C VAL A 481 -14.28 26.19 3.42
N PHE A 482 -14.68 27.43 3.66
CA PHE A 482 -16.07 27.86 3.82
C PHE A 482 -16.34 29.03 2.86
N PRO A 483 -17.57 29.19 2.35
CA PRO A 483 -18.02 30.46 1.77
C PRO A 483 -17.81 31.62 2.76
N ALA A 484 -17.43 32.80 2.28
CA ALA A 484 -17.29 33.98 3.13
C ALA A 484 -18.64 34.41 3.75
N GLY A 485 -18.62 34.78 5.03
CA GLY A 485 -19.79 35.20 5.79
C GLY A 485 -19.80 34.68 7.22
N SER A 486 -20.70 35.19 8.05
CA SER A 486 -20.79 34.80 9.47
C SER A 486 -21.56 33.50 9.74
N ASP A 487 -22.31 33.00 8.75
CA ASP A 487 -23.10 31.76 8.86
C ASP A 487 -23.02 30.93 7.56
N PRO A 488 -21.83 30.36 7.24
CA PRO A 488 -21.64 29.57 6.03
C PRO A 488 -22.51 28.30 6.03
N GLN A 489 -23.29 28.12 4.96
CA GLN A 489 -24.15 26.95 4.79
C GLN A 489 -23.43 25.70 4.24
N HIS A 490 -22.12 25.79 4.01
CA HIS A 490 -21.32 24.71 3.41
C HIS A 490 -19.86 24.73 3.88
N VAL A 491 -19.21 23.57 3.87
CA VAL A 491 -17.79 23.39 4.14
C VAL A 491 -17.20 22.29 3.26
N ALA A 492 -15.95 22.48 2.83
CA ALA A 492 -15.20 21.53 2.05
C ALA A 492 -13.76 21.41 2.58
N ILE A 493 -13.06 20.34 2.22
CA ILE A 493 -11.66 20.09 2.61
C ILE A 493 -10.77 20.44 1.43
N TYR A 494 -9.88 21.43 1.54
CA TYR A 494 -8.96 21.75 0.46
C TYR A 494 -8.01 20.57 0.19
N ALA A 495 -7.89 20.15 -1.06
CA ALA A 495 -7.08 19.00 -1.46
C ALA A 495 -5.77 19.38 -2.17
N GLY A 496 -5.50 20.68 -2.31
CA GLY A 496 -4.43 21.21 -3.14
C GLY A 496 -4.89 21.52 -4.56
N ASN A 497 -4.01 22.17 -5.35
CA ASN A 497 -4.18 22.43 -6.78
C ASN A 497 -5.52 23.07 -7.19
N GLY A 498 -6.12 23.90 -6.34
CA GLY A 498 -7.43 24.52 -6.62
C GLY A 498 -8.60 23.55 -6.59
N GLN A 499 -8.49 22.41 -5.88
CA GLN A 499 -9.58 21.46 -5.67
C GLN A 499 -9.92 21.29 -4.18
N VAL A 500 -11.16 20.87 -3.92
CA VAL A 500 -11.66 20.47 -2.60
C VAL A 500 -12.25 19.06 -2.65
N ILE A 501 -12.36 18.40 -1.50
CA ILE A 501 -13.21 17.22 -1.29
C ILE A 501 -14.41 17.67 -0.45
N GLU A 502 -15.62 17.34 -0.89
CA GLU A 502 -16.87 17.76 -0.25
C GLU A 502 -17.97 16.72 -0.38
N ALA A 503 -18.93 16.73 0.54
CA ALA A 503 -20.28 16.17 0.36
C ALA A 503 -21.23 17.35 0.04
N PRO A 504 -21.57 17.62 -1.23
CA PRO A 504 -22.06 18.94 -1.61
C PRO A 504 -23.54 19.18 -1.28
N GLN A 505 -24.43 18.25 -1.66
CA GLN A 505 -25.88 18.41 -1.52
C GLN A 505 -26.62 17.07 -1.72
N HIS A 506 -27.90 17.03 -1.34
CA HIS A 506 -28.77 15.86 -1.55
C HIS A 506 -28.86 15.44 -3.02
N GLY A 507 -28.86 14.13 -3.27
CA GLY A 507 -28.80 13.54 -4.62
C GLY A 507 -27.41 13.49 -5.25
N ASP A 508 -26.36 13.84 -4.50
CA ASP A 508 -24.97 13.86 -4.93
C ASP A 508 -24.11 12.96 -4.01
N VAL A 509 -22.81 12.86 -4.28
CA VAL A 509 -21.86 12.03 -3.52
C VAL A 509 -20.66 12.84 -3.04
N VAL A 510 -19.95 12.31 -2.03
CA VAL A 510 -18.62 12.79 -1.65
C VAL A 510 -17.69 12.74 -2.87
N LYS A 511 -17.14 13.87 -3.28
CA LYS A 511 -16.34 13.96 -4.52
C LYS A 511 -15.26 15.03 -4.46
N PHE A 512 -14.42 15.04 -5.49
CA PHE A 512 -13.62 16.22 -5.82
C PHE A 512 -14.45 17.25 -6.56
N SER A 513 -14.34 18.50 -6.13
CA SER A 513 -14.87 19.67 -6.82
C SER A 513 -13.77 20.72 -7.01
N PRO A 514 -13.89 21.65 -7.97
CA PRO A 514 -13.09 22.86 -7.99
C PRO A 514 -13.25 23.65 -6.69
N LEU A 515 -12.20 24.34 -6.24
CA LEU A 515 -12.28 25.32 -5.16
C LEU A 515 -13.37 26.37 -5.51
N PRO A 516 -14.31 26.68 -4.60
CA PRO A 516 -15.43 27.57 -4.91
C PRO A 516 -14.99 28.92 -5.47
N SER A 517 -15.59 29.34 -6.59
CA SER A 517 -15.31 30.62 -7.23
C SER A 517 -16.03 31.76 -6.49
N GLY A 518 -15.33 32.42 -5.58
CA GLY A 518 -15.84 33.56 -4.81
C GLY A 518 -14.93 33.88 -3.63
N ASP A 519 -15.37 34.80 -2.76
CA ASP A 519 -14.69 35.04 -1.50
C ASP A 519 -14.87 33.82 -0.57
N ILE A 520 -13.74 33.30 -0.09
CA ILE A 520 -13.66 32.15 0.82
C ILE A 520 -12.94 32.53 2.10
N GLN A 521 -13.21 31.77 3.15
CA GLN A 521 -12.51 31.83 4.42
C GLN A 521 -12.11 30.41 4.83
N ALA A 522 -10.94 30.24 5.45
CA ALA A 522 -10.39 28.93 5.72
C ALA A 522 -9.86 28.77 7.15
N ARG A 523 -9.88 27.52 7.64
CA ARG A 523 -9.44 27.13 8.99
C ARG A 523 -8.49 25.94 8.91
N ARG A 524 -7.28 26.09 9.46
CA ARG A 524 -6.28 25.03 9.61
C ARG A 524 -6.30 24.46 11.02
N PHE A 525 -6.39 23.14 11.10
CA PHE A 525 -6.19 22.37 12.32
C PHE A 525 -4.81 21.68 12.26
N VAL A 526 -4.21 21.37 13.40
CA VAL A 526 -2.83 20.86 13.53
C VAL A 526 -2.69 19.77 14.60
#